data_AF-A0A2T3HLP9-F1
#
_entry.id   AF-A0A2T3HLP9-F1
#
_cell.length_a   1.000
_cell.length_b   1.000
_cell.length_c   1.000
_cell.angle_alpha   90.00
_cell.angle_beta   90.00
_cell.angle_gamma   90.00
#
_symmetry.space_group_name_H-M   'P 1'
#
loop_
_entity.id
_entity.type
_entity.pdbx_description
1 polymer ?
#
loop_
_entity_poly.entity_id
_entity_poly.type
_entity_poly.pdbx_seq_one_letter_code
_entity_poly.pdbx_strand_id
1 'polypeptide(L)' 'MAGRHTNRAEIFLAFYEQIRWALPDARYEVDDLVAEHDRVVVRWRLLGTHEGPYLGIAATGEQIILSGIAIYRLENE' A
#
# COMPACT_ATOMS: atom_id res chain seq x y z
N MET A 1 -27.43 18.01 3.15
CA MET A 1 -26.42 17.74 2.10
C MET A 1 -25.81 16.39 2.42
N ALA A 2 -26.07 15.38 1.59
CA ALA A 2 -25.68 14.00 1.86
C ALA A 2 -24.14 13.86 1.88
N GLY A 3 -23.61 13.30 2.97
CA GLY A 3 -22.18 13.07 3.14
C GLY A 3 -21.66 12.14 2.04
N ARG A 4 -20.55 12.52 1.42
CA ARG A 4 -19.86 11.70 0.43
C ARG A 4 -19.35 10.44 1.13
N HIS A 5 -20.09 9.34 1.00
CA HIS A 5 -19.58 8.01 1.34
C HIS A 5 -18.40 7.74 0.42
N THR A 6 -17.18 7.97 0.89
CA THR A 6 -15.98 7.60 0.13
C THR A 6 -15.91 6.08 0.15
N ASN A 7 -16.01 5.44 -1.01
CA ASN A 7 -15.99 3.98 -1.10
C ASN A 7 -14.61 3.48 -0.61
N ARG A 8 -14.55 2.34 0.07
CA ARG A 8 -13.29 1.71 0.53
C ARG A 8 -12.28 1.56 -0.61
N ALA A 9 -12.76 1.30 -1.82
CA ALA A 9 -11.93 1.24 -3.03
C ALA A 9 -11.26 2.60 -3.35
N GLU A 10 -11.99 3.71 -3.25
CA GLU A 10 -11.45 5.05 -3.51
C GLU A 10 -10.39 5.43 -2.48
N ILE A 11 -10.60 5.12 -1.20
CA ILE A 11 -9.61 5.35 -0.13
C ILE A 11 -8.33 4.56 -0.42
N PHE A 12 -8.49 3.29 -0.80
CA PHE A 12 -7.35 2.41 -1.10
C PHE A 12 -6.55 2.92 -2.31
N LEU A 13 -7.23 3.31 -3.38
CA LEU A 13 -6.57 3.84 -4.58
C LEU A 13 -5.85 5.16 -4.30
N ALA A 14 -6.49 6.10 -3.57
CA ALA A 14 -5.87 7.36 -3.20
C ALA A 14 -4.61 7.17 -2.33
N PHE A 15 -4.66 6.21 -1.39
CA PHE A 15 -3.49 5.84 -0.61
C PHE A 15 -2.34 5.32 -1.49
N TYR A 16 -2.66 4.45 -2.45
CA TYR A 16 -1.66 3.87 -3.34
C TYR A 16 -1.06 4.92 -4.30
N GLU A 17 -1.86 5.87 -4.78
CA GLU A 17 -1.38 7.01 -5.58
C GLU A 17 -0.42 7.90 -4.78
N GLN A 18 -0.73 8.20 -3.51
CA GLN A 18 0.16 8.97 -2.64
C GLN A 18 1.50 8.26 -2.41
N ILE A 19 1.49 6.94 -2.20
CA ILE A 19 2.73 6.16 -2.08
C ILE A 19 3.53 6.18 -3.38
N ARG A 20 2.89 5.98 -4.54
CA ARG A 20 3.57 6.05 -5.84
C ARG A 20 4.19 7.41 -6.13
N TRP A 21 3.55 8.49 -5.67
CA TRP A 21 4.10 9.83 -5.80
C TRP A 21 5.32 10.06 -4.90
N ALA A 22 5.25 9.59 -3.65
CA ALA A 22 6.31 9.78 -2.66
C ALA A 22 7.53 8.87 -2.89
N LEU A 23 7.32 7.69 -3.47
CA LEU A 23 8.33 6.67 -3.76
C LEU A 23 8.18 6.18 -5.21
N PRO A 24 8.61 6.95 -6.22
CA PRO A 24 8.42 6.61 -7.63
C PRO A 24 9.22 5.37 -8.07
N ASP A 25 10.29 5.03 -7.35
CA ASP A 25 11.13 3.84 -7.52
C ASP A 25 10.70 2.66 -6.62
N ALA A 26 9.52 2.76 -6.01
CA ALA A 26 8.97 1.75 -5.11
C ALA A 26 8.96 0.35 -5.72
N ARG A 27 9.54 -0.61 -5.01
CA ARG A 27 9.39 -2.05 -5.26
C ARG A 27 8.75 -2.73 -4.07
N TYR A 28 7.86 -3.69 -4.34
CA TYR A 28 7.29 -4.57 -3.33
C TYR A 28 7.99 -5.93 -3.37
N GLU A 29 8.42 -6.40 -2.21
CA GLU A 29 8.97 -7.73 -1.98
C GLU A 29 7.99 -8.51 -1.09
N VAL A 30 7.69 -9.76 -1.46
CA VAL A 30 6.90 -10.68 -0.62
C VAL A 30 7.87 -11.47 0.25
N ASP A 31 7.74 -11.31 1.56
CA ASP A 31 8.57 -12.03 2.53
C ASP A 31 7.94 -13.37 2.94
N ASP A 32 6.61 -13.43 2.99
CA ASP A 32 5.85 -14.63 3.35
C ASP A 32 4.46 -14.61 2.69
N LEU A 33 3.96 -15.79 2.35
CA LEU A 33 2.63 -15.98 1.79
C LEU A 33 2.03 -17.27 2.33
N VAL A 34 0.95 -17.12 3.09
CA VAL A 34 0.17 -18.22 3.64
C VAL A 34 -1.21 -18.20 3.01
N ALA A 35 -1.55 -19.27 2.29
CA ALA A 35 -2.87 -19.46 1.72
C ALA A 35 -3.60 -20.59 2.43
N GLU A 36 -4.81 -20.31 2.91
CA GLU A 36 -5.65 -21.31 3.57
C GLU A 36 -7.13 -21.04 3.23
N HIS A 37 -7.80 -22.05 2.68
CA HIS A 37 -9.19 -21.96 2.23
C HIS A 37 -9.43 -20.76 1.28
N ASP A 38 -10.26 -19.81 1.71
CA ASP A 38 -10.63 -18.59 1.00
C ASP A 38 -9.77 -17.39 1.39
N ARG A 39 -8.67 -17.58 2.14
CA ARG A 39 -7.82 -16.49 2.61
C ARG A 39 -6.39 -16.61 2.15
N VAL A 40 -5.79 -15.45 1.84
CA VAL A 40 -4.36 -15.32 1.57
C VAL A 40 -3.79 -14.22 2.45
N VAL A 41 -2.82 -14.57 3.29
CA VAL A 41 -2.04 -13.63 4.10
C VAL A 41 -0.70 -13.41 3.40
N VAL A 42 -0.36 -12.15 3.13
CA VAL A 42 0.91 -11.75 2.52
C VAL A 42 1.65 -10.85 3.48
N ARG A 43 2.84 -11.25 3.91
CA ARG A 43 3.79 -10.35 4.57
C ARG A 43 4.71 -9.78 3.51
N TRP A 44 4.86 -8.46 3.47
CA TRP A 44 5.57 -7.78 2.40
C TRP A 44 6.41 -6.61 2.92
N ARG A 45 7.39 -6.21 2.10
CA ARG A 45 8.18 -4.99 2.26
C ARG A 45 8.07 -4.13 1.01
N LEU A 46 7.87 -2.84 1.21
CA LEU A 46 8.03 -1.80 0.20
C LEU A 46 9.39 -1.14 0.41
N LEU A 47 10.17 -1.02 -0.65
CA LEU A 47 11.47 -0.37 -0.65
C LEU A 47 11.48 0.71 -1.73
N GLY A 48 12.03 1.88 -1.42
CA GLY A 48 12.17 2.97 -2.38
C GLY A 48 12.85 4.18 -1.77
N THR A 49 12.97 5.23 -2.56
CA THR A 49 13.58 6.51 -2.21
C THR A 49 12.47 7.54 -1.97
N HIS A 50 12.57 8.31 -0.89
CA HIS A 50 11.59 9.35 -0.59
C HIS A 50 11.82 10.60 -1.46
N GLU A 51 11.25 10.60 -2.66
CA GLU A 51 11.44 11.63 -3.70
C GLU A 51 10.27 12.61 -3.82
N GLY A 52 9.09 12.26 -3.30
CA GLY A 52 7.91 13.13 -3.29
C GLY A 52 7.40 13.39 -1.88
N PRO A 53 6.65 14.49 -1.65
CA PRO A 53 6.07 14.77 -0.34
C PRO A 53 5.07 13.70 0.08
N TYR A 54 5.10 13.33 1.36
CA TYR A 54 4.19 12.34 1.94
C TYR A 54 3.71 12.79 3.33
N LEU A 55 2.40 12.83 3.55
CA LEU A 55 1.79 13.21 4.84
C LEU A 55 2.34 14.51 5.46
N GLY A 56 2.68 15.50 4.63
CA GLY A 56 3.24 16.79 5.07
C GLY A 56 4.75 16.80 5.29
N ILE A 57 5.42 15.68 5.07
CA ILE A 57 6.89 15.56 5.10
C ILE A 57 7.40 15.82 3.67
N ALA A 58 8.33 16.76 3.53
CA ALA A 58 9.01 16.99 2.25
C ALA A 58 9.92 15.82 1.89
N ALA A 59 10.17 15.61 0.59
CA ALA A 59 11.10 14.60 0.10
C ALA A 59 12.46 14.72 0.80
N THR A 60 12.94 13.60 1.36
CA THR A 60 14.19 13.57 2.12
C THR A 60 15.36 13.01 1.31
N GLY A 61 15.10 12.29 0.21
CA GLY A 61 16.11 11.58 -0.56
C GLY A 61 16.66 10.32 0.12
N GLU A 62 16.15 9.98 1.30
CA GLU A 62 16.57 8.80 2.05
C GLU A 62 15.86 7.53 1.57
N GLN A 63 16.50 6.39 1.81
CA GLN A 63 15.90 5.07 1.59
C GLN A 63 14.80 4.80 2.62
N ILE A 64 13.67 4.30 2.14
CA ILE A 64 12.53 3.88 2.93
C ILE A 64 12.39 2.36 2.84
N ILE A 65 12.12 1.73 3.99
CA ILE A 65 11.63 0.36 4.08
C ILE A 65 10.34 0.39 4.89
N LEU A 66 9.22 0.03 4.26
CA LEU A 66 7.93 -0.14 4.92
C LEU A 66 7.56 -1.62 4.92
N SER A 67 7.26 -2.18 6.08
CA SER A 67 6.78 -3.57 6.20
C SER A 67 5.28 -3.59 6.45
N GLY A 68 4.58 -4.55 5.87
CA GLY A 68 3.13 -4.70 6.04
C GLY A 68 2.65 -6.13 5.96
N ILE A 69 1.39 -6.33 6.36
CA ILE A 69 0.64 -7.57 6.18
C ILE A 69 -0.67 -7.21 5.47
N ALA A 70 -0.94 -7.89 4.36
CA ALA A 70 -2.24 -7.84 3.68
C ALA A 70 -2.95 -9.18 3.87
N ILE A 71 -4.25 -9.14 4.14
CA ILE A 71 -5.10 -10.33 4.22
C ILE A 71 -6.18 -10.16 3.16
N TYR A 72 -6.20 -11.08 2.20
CA TYR A 72 -7.20 -11.15 1.14
C TYR A 72 -8.21 -12.24 1.47
N ARG A 73 -9.50 -11.98 1.21
CA ARG A 73 -10.54 -13.01 1.08
C ARG A 73 -10.85 -13.18 -0.40
N LEU A 74 -10.81 -14.40 -0.89
CA LEU A 74 -11.15 -14.79 -2.25
C LEU A 74 -12.59 -15.30 -2.25
N GLU A 75 -13.42 -14.78 -3.15
CA GLU A 75 -14.78 -15.25 -3.39
C GLU A 75 -14.87 -15.72 -4.84
N ASN A 76 -15.56 -16.83 -5.07
CA ASN A 76 -15.91 -17.26 -6.43
C ASN A 76 -17.05 -16.38 -6.94
N GLU A 77 -17.01 -16.01 -8.22
CA GLU A 77 -18.09 -15.28 -8.90
C GLU A 77 -19.41 -16.07 -8.96
#